data_AF-A0A9D1KMD9-F1
#
_entry.id   AF-A0A9D1KMD9-F1
#
_cell.length_a   1.000
_cell.length_b   1.000
_cell.length_c   1.000
_cell.angle_alpha   90.00
_cell.angle_beta   90.00
_cell.angle_gamma   90.00
#
_symmetry.space_group_name_H-M   'P 1'
#
loop_
_entity.id
_entity.type
_entity.pdbx_description
1 polymer ?
#
loop_
_entity_poly.entity_id
_entity_poly.type
_entity_poly.pdbx_seq_one_letter_code
_entity_poly.pdbx_strand_id
1 'polypeptide(L)' 'MERLLASPADTHVVVTHGGTATLLLAAWIEMPLAAAGRVQFGLSSGGITTLRKNPRNHSHMIEQLNDTTHLEGVTAHG' A
#
# COMPACT_ATOMS: atom_id res chain seq x y z
N MET A 1 -10.40 0.67 -5.36
CA MET A 1 -9.24 1.26 -6.05
C MET A 1 -9.68 2.34 -7.04
N GLU A 2 -10.58 2.04 -7.97
CA GLU A 2 -11.07 2.99 -9.00
C GLU A 2 -11.42 4.39 -8.46
N ARG A 3 -12.17 4.47 -7.34
CA ARG A 3 -12.53 5.75 -6.71
C ARG A 3 -11.32 6.57 -6.24
N LEU A 4 -10.24 5.93 -5.79
CA LEU A 4 -9.01 6.61 -5.39
C LEU A 4 -8.29 7.17 -6.63
N LEU A 5 -8.19 6.36 -7.69
CA LEU A 5 -7.56 6.76 -8.95
C LEU A 5 -8.34 7.84 -9.72
N ALA A 6 -9.66 7.90 -9.56
CA ALA A 6 -10.52 8.91 -10.18
C ALA A 6 -10.63 10.21 -9.35
N SER A 7 -10.08 10.22 -8.14
CA SER A 7 -10.11 11.40 -7.27
C SER A 7 -9.13 12.46 -7.78
N PRO A 8 -9.48 13.76 -7.70
CA PRO A 8 -8.59 14.84 -8.10
C PRO A 8 -7.51 15.18 -7.07
N ALA A 9 -7.49 14.52 -5.90
CA ALA A 9 -6.48 14.78 -4.88
C ALA A 9 -5.12 14.18 -5.29
N ASP A 10 -4.06 14.95 -5.08
CA ASP A 10 -2.69 14.52 -5.43
C ASP A 10 -2.18 13.37 -4.55
N THR A 11 -2.63 13.31 -3.29
CA THR A 11 -2.20 12.33 -2.30
C THR A 11 -3.39 11.76 -1.54
N HIS A 12 -3.48 10.44 -1.47
CA HIS A 12 -4.46 9.72 -0.65
C HIS A 12 -3.76 8.95 0.47
N VAL A 13 -4.31 9.05 1.68
CA VAL A 13 -3.91 8.21 2.81
C VAL A 13 -5.04 7.23 3.10
N VAL A 14 -4.73 5.93 3.08
CA VAL A 14 -5.68 4.86 3.39
C VAL A 14 -5.20 4.14 4.63
N VAL A 15 -5.95 4.26 5.72
CA VAL A 15 -5.71 3.53 6.98
C VAL A 15 -6.60 2.29 7.00
N THR A 16 -5.99 1.11 7.19
CA THR A 16 -6.72 -0.16 7.13
C THR A 16 -5.95 -1.29 7.83
N HIS A 17 -6.58 -2.46 7.95
CA HIS A 17 -5.95 -3.69 8.42
C HIS A 17 -5.15 -4.41 7.31
N GLY A 18 -4.21 -5.27 7.70
CA GLY A 18 -3.28 -5.96 6.80
C GLY A 18 -3.93 -6.82 5.71
N GLY A 19 -5.07 -7.45 5.99
CA GLY A 19 -5.82 -8.23 5.00
C GLY A 19 -6.37 -7.35 3.87
N THR A 20 -7.03 -6.25 4.22
CA THR A 20 -7.52 -5.28 3.22
C THR A 20 -6.36 -4.59 2.49
N ALA A 21 -5.27 -4.26 3.19
CA ALA A 21 -4.09 -3.69 2.56
C ALA A 21 -3.50 -4.63 1.50
N THR A 22 -3.45 -5.94 1.77
CA THR A 22 -3.03 -6.95 0.77
C THR A 22 -3.87 -6.90 -0.49
N LEU A 23 -5.21 -6.82 -0.35
CA LEU A 23 -6.11 -6.69 -1.50
C LEU A 23 -5.95 -5.35 -2.22
N LEU A 24 -5.69 -4.25 -1.50
CA LEU A 24 -5.40 -2.96 -2.10
C LEU A 24 -4.11 -2.98 -2.92
N LEU A 25 -3.06 -3.64 -2.42
CA LEU A 25 -1.78 -3.78 -3.14
C LEU A 25 -1.92 -4.68 -4.37
N ALA A 26 -2.66 -5.78 -4.26
CA ALA A 26 -2.98 -6.63 -5.40
C ALA A 26 -3.78 -5.86 -6.47
N ALA A 27 -4.82 -5.13 -6.05
CA ALA A 27 -5.61 -4.29 -6.94
C ALA A 27 -4.80 -3.13 -7.54
N TRP A 28 -3.87 -2.56 -6.76
CA TRP A 28 -2.97 -1.50 -7.22
C TRP A 28 -2.14 -1.95 -8.40
N ILE A 29 -1.51 -3.12 -8.35
CA ILE A 29 -0.70 -3.62 -9.47
C ILE A 29 -1.53 -4.30 -10.57
N GLU A 30 -2.85 -4.12 -10.54
CA GLU A 30 -3.81 -4.75 -11.47
C GLU A 30 -3.66 -6.28 -11.51
N MET A 31 -3.36 -6.89 -10.36
CA MET A 31 -3.20 -8.33 -10.25
C MET A 31 -4.48 -9.04 -10.72
N PRO A 32 -4.37 -10.09 -11.57
CA PRO A 32 -5.53 -10.88 -11.96
C PRO A 32 -6.25 -11.45 -10.74
N LEU A 33 -7.58 -11.37 -10.74
CA LEU A 33 -8.41 -11.78 -9.58
C LEU A 33 -8.13 -13.23 -9.15
N ALA A 34 -7.89 -14.13 -10.11
CA ALA A 34 -7.54 -15.53 -9.83
C ALA A 34 -6.22 -15.72 -9.06
N ALA A 35 -5.33 -14.72 -9.10
CA ALA A 35 -4.07 -14.70 -8.35
C ALA A 35 -4.19 -13.92 -7.03
N ALA A 36 -5.14 -12.98 -6.91
CA ALA A 36 -5.29 -12.13 -5.73
C ALA A 36 -5.54 -12.91 -4.43
N GLY A 37 -6.21 -14.07 -4.50
CA GLY A 37 -6.41 -14.95 -3.35
C GLY A 37 -5.18 -15.75 -2.90
N ARG A 38 -4.05 -15.63 -3.61
CA ARG A 38 -2.81 -16.39 -3.35
C ARG A 38 -1.66 -15.52 -2.84
N VAL A 39 -1.85 -14.20 -2.78
CA VAL A 39 -0.81 -13.27 -2.32
C VAL A 39 -1.10 -12.83 -0.89
N GLN A 40 -0.04 -12.71 -0.10
CA GLN A 40 -0.06 -12.06 1.21
C GLN A 40 1.16 -11.17 1.31
N PHE A 41 0.96 -9.88 1.61
CA PHE A 41 2.06 -8.99 1.93
C PHE A 41 2.29 -9.00 3.44
N GLY A 42 3.55 -9.10 3.86
CA GLY A 42 3.93 -9.00 5.27
C GLY A 42 3.84 -7.55 5.71
N LEU A 43 2.84 -7.23 6.53
CA LEU A 43 2.57 -5.88 7.01
C LEU A 43 2.58 -5.85 8.53
N SER A 44 3.28 -4.87 9.09
CA SER A 44 3.42 -4.62 10.52
C SER A 44 2.34 -3.64 11.00
N SER A 45 2.01 -3.71 12.29
CA SER A 45 1.23 -2.64 12.92
C SER A 45 1.98 -1.32 12.80
N GLY A 46 1.29 -0.27 12.35
CA GLY A 46 1.91 1.03 12.07
C GLY A 46 2.77 1.08 10.81
N GLY A 47 2.91 0.00 10.05
CA GLY A 47 3.70 -0.01 8.81
C GLY A 47 3.09 0.90 7.73
N ILE A 48 3.93 1.71 7.08
CA ILE A 48 3.54 2.61 5.99
C ILE A 48 3.94 1.98 4.65
N THR A 49 3.02 1.96 3.68
CA THR A 49 3.30 1.51 2.31
C THR A 49 3.01 2.65 1.35
N THR A 50 3.99 2.99 0.52
CA THR A 50 3.93 4.13 -0.41
C THR A 50 3.72 3.63 -1.83
N LEU A 51 2.65 4.10 -2.46
CA LEU A 51 2.26 3.74 -3.82
C LEU A 51 2.37 4.96 -4.72
N ARG A 52 2.91 4.79 -5.94
CA ARG A 52 3.06 5.88 -6.89
C ARG A 52 2.71 5.46 -8.31
N LYS A 53 1.78 6.17 -8.94
CA LYS A 53 1.53 6.03 -10.37
C LYS A 53 2.58 6.82 -11.13
N ASN A 54 3.29 6.16 -12.03
CA ASN A 54 4.28 6.85 -12.86
C ASN A 54 3.56 7.65 -13.95
N PRO A 55 3.79 8.97 -14.08
CA PRO A 55 3.09 9.79 -15.05
C PRO A 55 3.54 9.54 -16.51
N ARG A 56 4.72 8.96 -16.73
CA ARG A 56 5.31 8.80 -18.08
C ARG A 56 4.90 7.50 -18.76
N ASN A 57 4.83 6.40 -18.02
CA ASN A 57 4.51 5.07 -18.55
C ASN A 57 3.29 4.45 -17.88
N HIS A 58 2.60 5.21 -17.02
CA HIS A 58 1.38 4.81 -16.30
C HIS A 58 1.54 3.60 -15.39
N SER A 59 2.77 3.16 -15.11
CA SER A 59 3.00 1.99 -14.26
C SER A 59 2.59 2.26 -12.81
N HIS A 60 2.04 1.24 -12.17
CA HIS A 60 1.68 1.26 -10.76
C HIS A 60 2.85 0.73 -9.92
N MET A 61 3.55 1.62 -9.23
CA MET A 61 4.75 1.29 -8.45
C MET A 61 4.41 1.13 -6.97
N ILE A 62 4.99 0.11 -6.33
CA ILE A 62 5.12 0.05 -4.88
C ILE A 62 6.50 0.65 -4.57
N GLU A 63 6.54 1.90 -4.15
CA GLU A 63 7.79 2.62 -3.90
C GLU A 63 8.46 2.14 -2.62
N GLN A 64 7.64 1.86 -1.60
CA GLN A 64 8.10 1.36 -0.31
C GLN A 64 7.02 0.46 0.29
N LEU A 65 7.42 -0.68 0.84
CA LEU A 65 6.52 -1.66 1.44
C LEU A 65 6.82 -1.79 2.92
N ASN A 66 5.79 -1.62 3.76
CA ASN A 66 5.83 -1.87 5.20
C ASN A 66 6.94 -1.14 5.97
N ASP A 67 7.11 0.16 5.72
CA ASP A 67 8.05 1.00 6.45
C ASP A 67 7.64 1.20 7.91
N THR A 68 8.52 0.80 8.83
CA THR A 68 8.37 0.98 10.28
C THR A 68 9.47 1.84 10.89
N THR A 69 10.34 2.46 10.08
CA THR A 69 11.49 3.25 10.57
C THR A 69 11.06 4.39 11.50
N HIS A 70 9.89 4.99 11.26
CA HIS A 70 9.31 6.03 12.11
C HIS A 70 8.95 5.53 13.53
N LEU A 71 8.88 4.22 13.77
CA LEU A 71 8.59 3.62 15.07
C LEU A 71 9.85 3.31 15.89
N GLU A 72 11.04 3.34 15.29
CA GLU A 72 12.30 2.93 15.93
C GLU A 72 12.68 3.81 17.13
N GLY A 73 12.19 5.05 17.20
CA GLY A 73 12.37 5.95 18.34
C GLY A 73 11.28 5.85 19.42
N VAL A 74 10.19 5.14 19.17
CA VAL A 74 9.02 5.07 20.06
C VAL A 74 9.15 3.94 21.10
N THR A 75 10.00 2.94 20.84
CA THR A 75 10.18 1.76 21.69
C THR A 75 11.12 1.95 22.89
N ALA A 76 11.73 3.12 23.08
CA ALA A 76 12.68 3.39 24.16
C ALA A 76 12.04 3.65 25.55
N HIS A 77 10.73 3.43 25.72
CA HIS A 77 10.04 3.57 27.01
C HIS A 77 9.28 2.27 27.32
N GLY A 78 10.01 1.27 27.81
CA GLY A 78 9.51 0.02 28.36
C GLY A 78 10.38 -0.43 29.52
#